data_AF-A0A7D9LR91-F1
#
_entry.id   AF-A0A7D9LR91-F1
#
_cell.length_a   1.000
_cell.length_b   1.000
_cell.length_c   1.000
_cell.angle_alpha   90.00
_cell.angle_beta   90.00
_cell.angle_gamma   90.00
#
_symmetry.space_group_name_H-M   'P 1'
#
loop_
_entity.id
_entity.type
_entity.pdbx_description
1 polymer ?
#
loop_
_entity_poly.entity_id
_entity_poly.type
_entity_poly.pdbx_seq_one_letter_code
_entity_poly.pdbx_strand_id
1 'polypeptide(L)'
;MAKTKVAPQKALSVARLELQAALLGARLANYVKEAMTRHIDRVFFWTDSKCVIGWIRSTAVWYKPFVAHRVGEIQTLTDSKSWRHVPGRLNVSDCATRSRFDERSELIPVRWFTGPDFLYQVEDNWPKEMPVEELQQHEEIKPSKIFVAKSNPERVPVYADVDLERFSSLSKGQRVAALVHRFFNVCKGKKPKSSVVTVQELRVGQTALVRQCQREAFPDELQSLERTNSVSKRSKLLPFTPYLDENN
;
A
#
# COMPACT_ATOMS: atom_id res chain seq x y z
N MET A 1 -23.67 16.50 -26.38
CA MET A 1 -22.38 17.14 -26.04
C MET A 1 -21.26 16.15 -26.28
N ALA A 2 -20.55 16.23 -27.41
CA ALA A 2 -19.35 15.44 -27.67
C ALA A 2 -18.19 16.41 -27.97
N LYS A 3 -17.22 16.51 -27.06
CA LYS A 3 -15.97 17.25 -27.26
C LYS A 3 -14.82 16.34 -26.84
N THR A 4 -14.02 15.89 -27.79
CA THR A 4 -12.81 15.11 -27.52
C THR A 4 -11.75 16.07 -26.97
N LYS A 5 -11.30 15.87 -25.73
CA LYS A 5 -10.20 16.66 -25.15
C LYS A 5 -8.87 16.01 -25.49
N VAL A 6 -7.97 16.77 -26.09
CA VAL A 6 -6.59 16.35 -26.40
C VAL A 6 -5.80 16.15 -25.09
N ALA A 7 -4.86 15.23 -25.09
CA ALA A 7 -4.05 14.89 -23.91
C ALA A 7 -3.32 16.14 -23.33
N PRO A 8 -3.24 16.29 -21.99
CA PRO A 8 -2.61 17.43 -21.35
C PRO A 8 -1.09 17.47 -21.52
N GLN A 9 -0.50 18.67 -21.45
CA GLN A 9 0.95 18.92 -21.65
C GLN A 9 1.89 18.25 -20.63
N LYS A 10 1.38 17.79 -19.48
CA LYS A 10 2.15 16.95 -18.55
C LYS A 10 1.85 15.48 -18.87
N ALA A 11 2.90 14.68 -19.04
CA ALA A 11 2.77 13.25 -19.29
C ALA A 11 1.93 12.57 -18.20
N LEU A 12 0.71 12.19 -18.53
CA LEU A 12 -0.15 11.36 -17.71
C LEU A 12 -0.09 9.92 -18.25
N SER A 13 -0.14 8.95 -17.35
CA SER A 13 -0.33 7.55 -17.76
C SER A 13 -1.69 7.38 -18.43
N VAL A 14 -1.79 6.37 -19.30
CA VAL A 14 -3.04 6.03 -20.01
C VAL A 14 -4.18 5.81 -19.00
N ALA A 15 -3.94 5.05 -17.93
CA ALA A 15 -4.94 4.82 -16.88
C ALA A 15 -5.45 6.12 -16.22
N ARG A 16 -4.58 7.13 -16.02
CA ARG A 16 -5.01 8.43 -15.49
C ARG A 16 -5.85 9.23 -16.47
N LEU A 17 -5.61 9.09 -17.78
CA LEU A 17 -6.45 9.69 -18.82
C LEU A 17 -7.82 9.01 -18.88
N GLU A 18 -7.85 7.68 -18.80
CA GLU A 18 -9.08 6.89 -18.76
C GLU A 18 -9.91 7.24 -17.51
N LEU A 19 -9.29 7.40 -16.35
CA LEU A 19 -9.98 7.87 -15.13
C LEU A 19 -10.57 9.27 -15.30
N GLN A 20 -9.93 10.14 -16.09
CA GLN A 20 -10.49 11.45 -16.42
C GLN A 20 -11.69 11.36 -17.35
N ALA A 21 -11.66 10.46 -18.33
CA ALA A 21 -12.81 10.19 -19.17
C ALA A 21 -13.99 9.67 -18.33
N ALA A 22 -13.74 8.75 -17.40
CA ALA A 22 -14.74 8.23 -16.47
C ALA A 22 -15.35 9.36 -15.60
N LEU A 23 -14.52 10.22 -15.01
CA LEU A 23 -15.02 11.36 -14.22
C LEU A 23 -15.89 12.32 -15.05
N LEU A 24 -15.48 12.59 -16.29
CA LEU A 24 -16.27 13.43 -17.19
C LEU A 24 -17.62 12.78 -17.50
N GLY A 25 -17.65 11.46 -17.72
CA GLY A 25 -18.87 10.69 -17.91
C GLY A 25 -19.81 10.75 -16.69
N ALA A 26 -19.28 10.60 -15.47
CA ALA A 26 -20.04 10.73 -14.23
C ALA A 26 -20.68 12.12 -14.09
N ARG A 27 -19.91 13.19 -14.31
CA ARG A 27 -20.43 14.56 -14.25
C ARG A 27 -21.52 14.82 -15.31
N LEU A 28 -21.31 14.33 -16.53
CA LEU A 28 -22.28 14.46 -17.60
C LEU A 28 -23.58 13.70 -17.27
N ALA A 29 -23.47 12.48 -16.75
CA ALA A 29 -24.64 11.70 -16.36
C ALA A 29 -25.43 12.38 -15.24
N ASN A 30 -24.75 12.95 -14.24
CA ASN A 30 -25.43 13.71 -13.19
C ASN A 30 -26.15 14.94 -13.75
N TYR A 31 -25.48 15.72 -14.61
CA TYR A 31 -26.09 16.87 -15.29
C TYR A 31 -27.33 16.48 -16.11
N VAL A 32 -27.25 15.40 -16.90
CA VAL A 32 -28.38 14.92 -17.70
C VAL A 32 -29.52 14.43 -16.81
N LYS A 33 -29.20 13.73 -15.71
CA LYS A 33 -30.20 13.25 -14.75
C LYS A 33 -30.96 14.41 -14.10
N GLU A 34 -30.26 15.48 -13.74
CA GLU A 34 -30.89 16.70 -13.19
C GLU A 34 -31.73 17.46 -14.22
N ALA A 35 -31.31 17.46 -15.49
CA ALA A 35 -32.01 18.15 -16.57
C ALA A 35 -33.22 17.37 -17.12
N MET A 36 -33.28 16.05 -16.93
CA MET A 36 -34.39 15.24 -17.42
C MET A 36 -35.63 15.40 -16.54
N THR A 37 -36.78 15.64 -17.20
CA THR A 37 -38.09 15.68 -16.54
C THR A 37 -38.68 14.30 -16.28
N ARG A 38 -38.18 13.27 -16.98
CA ARG A 38 -38.60 11.88 -16.80
C ARG A 38 -37.75 11.19 -15.75
N HIS A 39 -38.39 10.36 -14.92
CA HIS A 39 -37.69 9.52 -13.95
C HIS A 39 -36.77 8.53 -14.67
N ILE A 40 -35.54 8.39 -14.17
CA ILE A 40 -34.57 7.41 -14.63
C ILE A 40 -34.40 6.37 -13.52
N ASP A 41 -34.85 5.14 -13.78
CA ASP A 41 -34.84 4.08 -12.77
C ASP A 41 -33.43 3.55 -12.48
N ARG A 42 -32.61 3.37 -13.52
CA ARG A 42 -31.26 2.82 -13.41
C ARG A 42 -30.30 3.51 -14.39
N VAL A 43 -29.07 3.72 -13.93
CA VAL A 43 -27.97 4.29 -14.72
C VAL A 43 -26.80 3.33 -14.64
N PHE A 44 -26.17 3.04 -15.78
CA PHE A 44 -24.99 2.18 -15.84
C PHE A 44 -23.84 2.90 -16.55
N PHE A 45 -22.64 2.66 -16.07
CA PHE A 45 -21.42 3.22 -16.63
C PHE A 45 -20.54 2.08 -17.14
N TRP A 46 -20.06 2.20 -18.38
CA TRP A 46 -19.26 1.17 -19.02
C TRP A 46 -17.88 1.71 -19.39
N THR A 47 -16.84 0.95 -19.05
CA THR A 47 -15.46 1.21 -19.48
C THR A 47 -14.74 -0.10 -19.74
N ASP A 48 -13.81 -0.10 -20.69
CA ASP A 48 -12.90 -1.21 -20.98
C ASP A 48 -11.61 -1.17 -20.14
N SER A 49 -11.41 -0.09 -19.37
CA SER A 49 -10.28 0.03 -18.47
C SER A 49 -10.53 -0.75 -17.18
N LYS A 50 -9.94 -1.95 -17.12
CA LYS A 50 -9.90 -2.78 -15.90
C LYS A 50 -9.34 -1.98 -14.71
N CYS A 51 -8.31 -1.17 -14.96
CA CYS A 51 -7.66 -0.34 -13.97
C CYS A 51 -8.63 0.68 -13.34
N VAL A 52 -9.35 1.43 -14.19
CA VAL A 52 -10.31 2.43 -13.72
C VAL A 52 -11.46 1.81 -12.93
N ILE A 53 -11.97 0.65 -13.37
CA ILE A 53 -13.01 -0.08 -12.61
C ILE A 53 -12.48 -0.51 -11.25
N GLY A 54 -11.27 -1.05 -11.20
CA GLY A 54 -10.60 -1.41 -9.95
C GLY A 54 -10.50 -0.23 -9.00
N TRP A 55 -10.09 0.93 -9.49
CA TRP A 55 -10.03 2.16 -8.69
C TRP A 55 -11.41 2.61 -8.19
N ILE A 56 -12.43 2.64 -9.05
CA ILE A 56 -13.79 3.11 -8.70
C ILE A 56 -14.48 2.19 -7.68
N ARG A 57 -14.21 0.88 -7.73
CA ARG A 57 -14.76 -0.11 -6.80
C ARG A 57 -13.96 -0.24 -5.51
N SER A 58 -12.79 0.39 -5.42
CA SER A 58 -11.91 0.35 -4.25
C SER A 58 -12.08 1.59 -3.35
N THR A 59 -11.48 1.55 -2.16
CA THR A 59 -11.46 2.69 -1.24
C THR A 59 -10.53 3.79 -1.77
N ALA A 60 -11.10 4.93 -2.17
CA ALA A 60 -10.38 6.04 -2.80
C ALA A 60 -9.15 6.51 -2.01
N VAL A 61 -9.23 6.50 -0.67
CA VAL A 61 -8.19 7.00 0.25
C VAL A 61 -6.86 6.26 0.09
N TRP A 62 -6.88 4.99 -0.34
CA TRP A 62 -5.68 4.17 -0.51
C TRP A 62 -4.78 4.64 -1.65
N TYR A 63 -5.31 5.38 -2.63
CA TYR A 63 -4.53 5.81 -3.79
C TYR A 63 -3.89 7.19 -3.62
N LYS A 64 -2.88 7.49 -4.44
CA LYS A 64 -2.22 8.80 -4.51
C LYS A 64 -3.24 9.90 -4.82
N PRO A 65 -2.99 11.17 -4.41
CA PRO A 65 -3.97 12.25 -4.46
C PRO A 65 -4.69 12.44 -5.80
N PHE A 66 -3.97 12.28 -6.93
CA PHE A 66 -4.57 12.41 -8.26
C PHE A 66 -5.75 11.44 -8.46
N VAL A 67 -5.52 10.15 -8.19
CA VAL A 67 -6.50 9.08 -8.35
C VAL A 67 -7.56 9.20 -7.25
N ALA A 68 -7.13 9.36 -5.99
CA ALA A 68 -8.03 9.43 -4.84
C ALA A 68 -9.10 10.52 -4.98
N HIS A 69 -8.73 11.74 -5.36
CA HIS A 69 -9.71 12.83 -5.48
C HIS A 69 -10.74 12.58 -6.59
N ARG A 70 -10.30 12.01 -7.71
CA ARG A 70 -11.17 11.73 -8.87
C ARG A 70 -12.11 10.56 -8.60
N VAL A 71 -11.58 9.49 -7.99
CA VAL A 71 -12.39 8.36 -7.55
C VAL A 71 -13.41 8.81 -6.51
N GLY A 72 -13.00 9.60 -5.51
CA GLY A 72 -13.92 10.13 -4.50
C GLY A 72 -15.05 10.95 -5.10
N GLU A 73 -14.75 11.79 -6.10
CA GLU A 73 -15.79 12.54 -6.82
C GLU A 73 -16.73 11.62 -7.62
N ILE A 74 -16.21 10.63 -8.34
CA ILE A 74 -17.03 9.63 -9.05
C ILE A 74 -17.96 8.90 -8.08
N GLN A 75 -17.45 8.47 -6.93
CA GLN A 75 -18.20 7.78 -5.88
C GLN A 75 -19.25 8.67 -5.20
N THR A 76 -19.06 9.99 -5.25
CA THR A 76 -20.06 10.97 -4.76
C THR A 76 -21.18 11.15 -5.79
N LEU A 77 -20.84 11.21 -7.07
CA LEU A 77 -21.79 11.46 -8.16
C LEU A 77 -22.56 10.20 -8.60
N THR A 78 -22.00 9.02 -8.37
CA THR A 78 -22.51 7.75 -8.93
C THR A 78 -22.31 6.61 -7.93
N ASP A 79 -23.15 5.58 -8.02
CA ASP A 79 -22.93 4.33 -7.27
C ASP A 79 -21.81 3.51 -7.93
N SER A 80 -20.76 3.16 -7.17
CA SER A 80 -19.66 2.30 -7.61
C SER A 80 -20.13 0.98 -8.23
N LYS A 81 -21.25 0.41 -7.77
CA LYS A 81 -21.79 -0.86 -8.30
C LYS A 81 -22.40 -0.71 -9.69
N SER A 82 -22.74 0.52 -10.09
CA SER A 82 -23.28 0.83 -11.42
C SER A 82 -22.19 0.87 -12.51
N TRP A 83 -20.91 0.82 -12.13
CA TRP A 83 -19.78 0.76 -13.05
C TRP A 83 -19.46 -0.68 -13.46
N ARG A 84 -19.42 -0.95 -14.76
CA ARG A 84 -19.24 -2.28 -15.36
C ARG A 84 -18.13 -2.29 -16.40
N HIS A 85 -17.50 -3.45 -16.54
CA HIS A 85 -16.48 -3.67 -17.56
C HIS A 85 -17.12 -4.05 -18.89
N VAL A 86 -16.70 -3.40 -19.97
CA VAL A 86 -17.03 -3.81 -21.35
C VAL A 86 -15.75 -4.24 -22.05
N PRO A 87 -15.69 -5.41 -22.71
CA PRO A 87 -14.55 -5.77 -23.54
C PRO A 87 -14.28 -4.70 -24.61
N GLY A 88 -13.03 -4.28 -24.83
CA GLY A 88 -12.68 -3.20 -25.76
C GLY A 88 -13.28 -3.35 -27.17
N ARG A 89 -13.43 -4.58 -27.68
CA ARG A 89 -14.10 -4.85 -28.97
C ARG A 89 -15.57 -4.39 -29.03
N LEU A 90 -16.25 -4.44 -27.88
CA LEU A 90 -17.64 -4.03 -27.68
C LEU A 90 -17.74 -2.58 -27.19
N ASN A 91 -16.63 -1.94 -26.86
CA ASN A 91 -16.62 -0.55 -26.41
C ASN A 91 -16.83 0.38 -27.61
N VAL A 92 -18.01 0.99 -27.69
CA VAL A 92 -18.32 1.95 -28.76
C VAL A 92 -17.59 3.27 -28.60
N SER A 93 -17.09 3.61 -27.39
CA SER A 93 -16.35 4.86 -27.17
C SER A 93 -15.07 4.94 -28.00
N ASP A 94 -14.46 3.78 -28.27
CA ASP A 94 -13.28 3.64 -29.11
C ASP A 94 -13.51 4.12 -30.54
N CYS A 95 -14.75 4.10 -31.05
CA CYS A 95 -15.05 4.63 -32.37
C CYS A 95 -14.78 6.13 -32.48
N ALA A 96 -14.81 6.88 -31.38
CA ALA A 96 -14.53 8.32 -31.38
C ALA A 96 -13.08 8.65 -30.98
N THR A 97 -12.34 7.73 -30.36
CA THR A 97 -10.96 7.96 -29.90
C THR A 97 -9.91 7.30 -30.80
N ARG A 98 -10.27 6.18 -31.47
CA ARG A 98 -9.38 5.38 -32.32
C ARG A 98 -9.75 5.39 -33.79
N SER A 99 -10.74 6.18 -34.21
CA SER A 99 -10.98 6.43 -35.64
C SER A 99 -9.73 7.09 -36.22
N ARG A 100 -8.81 6.24 -36.68
CA ARG A 100 -7.99 6.55 -37.83
C ARG A 100 -9.01 6.90 -38.90
N PHE A 101 -9.08 8.18 -39.24
CA PHE A 101 -9.60 8.59 -40.52
C PHE A 101 -8.76 7.83 -41.54
N ASP A 102 -9.24 6.64 -41.93
CA ASP A 102 -8.77 6.03 -43.14
C ASP A 102 -9.18 7.03 -44.22
N GLU A 103 -8.24 7.51 -45.04
CA GLU A 103 -8.44 8.60 -46.01
C GLU A 103 -9.61 8.34 -47.00
N ARG A 104 -10.23 7.17 -46.92
CA ARG A 104 -11.35 6.71 -47.75
C ARG A 104 -12.69 6.57 -47.02
N SER A 105 -12.76 6.71 -45.69
CA SER A 105 -14.01 6.58 -44.94
C SER A 105 -14.09 7.61 -43.82
N GLU A 106 -14.64 8.77 -44.14
CA GLU A 106 -14.91 9.89 -43.22
C GLU A 106 -16.08 9.61 -42.24
N LEU A 107 -16.69 8.42 -42.31
CA LEU A 107 -17.94 8.13 -41.61
C LEU A 107 -17.69 7.44 -40.26
N ILE A 108 -18.23 8.05 -39.20
CA ILE A 108 -18.34 7.43 -37.88
C ILE A 108 -19.19 6.16 -37.99
N PRO A 109 -18.75 4.99 -37.49
CA PRO A 109 -19.52 3.76 -37.55
C PRO A 109 -20.93 3.91 -36.94
N VAL A 110 -21.94 3.30 -37.57
CA VAL A 110 -23.35 3.36 -37.11
C VAL A 110 -23.50 3.00 -35.63
N ARG A 111 -22.71 2.03 -35.15
CA ARG A 111 -22.69 1.59 -33.75
C ARG A 111 -22.39 2.71 -32.72
N TRP A 112 -21.79 3.82 -33.15
CA TRP A 112 -21.62 5.00 -32.30
C TRP A 112 -22.96 5.63 -31.90
N PHE A 113 -23.90 5.67 -32.84
CA PHE A 113 -25.21 6.30 -32.64
C PHE A 113 -26.23 5.33 -32.05
N THR A 114 -26.14 4.05 -32.38
CA THR A 114 -27.05 3.01 -31.84
C THR A 114 -26.56 2.42 -30.53
N GLY A 115 -25.28 2.56 -30.19
CA GLY A 115 -24.68 1.86 -29.05
C GLY A 115 -24.44 0.37 -29.33
N PRO A 116 -23.90 -0.36 -28.35
CA PRO A 116 -23.55 -1.77 -28.50
C PRO A 116 -24.77 -2.71 -28.37
N ASP A 117 -24.78 -3.76 -29.20
CA ASP A 117 -25.91 -4.69 -29.33
C ASP A 117 -26.34 -5.35 -28.01
N PHE A 118 -25.40 -5.61 -27.09
CA PHE A 118 -25.71 -6.29 -25.84
C PHE A 118 -26.65 -5.49 -24.92
N LEU A 119 -26.72 -4.15 -25.05
CA LEU A 119 -27.62 -3.32 -24.24
C LEU A 119 -29.09 -3.52 -24.60
N TYR A 120 -29.38 -4.06 -25.79
CA TYR A 120 -30.73 -4.43 -26.22
C TYR A 120 -31.14 -5.83 -25.74
N GLN A 121 -30.21 -6.59 -25.17
CA GLN A 121 -30.48 -7.92 -24.62
C GLN A 121 -30.82 -7.83 -23.12
N VAL A 122 -31.39 -8.89 -22.58
CA VAL A 122 -31.61 -9.03 -21.13
C VAL A 122 -30.28 -8.94 -20.37
N GLU A 123 -30.32 -8.41 -19.13
CA GLU A 123 -29.10 -8.13 -18.34
C GLU A 123 -28.23 -9.37 -18.12
N ASP A 124 -28.82 -10.57 -18.09
CA ASP A 124 -28.09 -11.84 -17.96
C ASP A 124 -27.15 -12.14 -19.15
N ASN A 125 -27.44 -11.55 -20.32
CA ASN A 125 -26.63 -11.67 -21.52
C ASN A 125 -25.63 -10.51 -21.69
N TRP A 126 -25.57 -9.58 -20.73
CA TRP A 126 -24.56 -8.53 -20.75
C TRP A 126 -23.16 -9.11 -20.49
N PRO A 127 -22.09 -8.38 -20.85
CA PRO A 127 -20.74 -8.79 -20.53
C PRO A 127 -20.58 -9.11 -19.03
N LYS A 128 -20.11 -10.32 -18.73
CA LYS A 128 -19.93 -10.78 -17.35
C LYS A 128 -18.94 -9.89 -16.62
N GLU A 129 -19.24 -9.62 -15.35
CA GLU A 129 -18.32 -8.93 -14.47
C GLU A 129 -17.06 -9.76 -14.25
N MET A 130 -15.92 -9.08 -14.15
CA MET A 130 -14.67 -9.74 -13.85
C MET A 130 -14.53 -9.98 -12.34
N PRO A 131 -13.81 -11.04 -11.93
CA PRO A 131 -13.45 -11.25 -10.54
C PRO A 131 -12.72 -10.04 -9.94
N VAL A 132 -12.91 -9.80 -8.64
CA VAL A 132 -12.32 -8.65 -7.92
C VAL A 132 -10.80 -8.72 -7.92
N GLU A 133 -10.25 -9.93 -7.93
CA GLU A 133 -8.82 -10.23 -7.98
C GLU A 133 -8.16 -9.71 -9.26
N GLU A 134 -8.88 -9.75 -10.39
CA GLU A 134 -8.40 -9.22 -11.68
C GLU A 134 -8.44 -7.69 -11.76
N LEU A 135 -9.11 -7.05 -10.81
CA LEU A 135 -9.27 -5.59 -10.73
C LEU A 135 -8.28 -4.94 -9.76
N GLN A 136 -7.56 -5.73 -8.95
CA GLN A 136 -6.59 -5.20 -7.99
C GLN A 136 -5.36 -4.63 -8.71
N GLN A 137 -5.20 -3.31 -8.63
CA GLN A 137 -4.05 -2.59 -9.15
C GLN A 137 -3.23 -2.03 -7.99
N HIS A 138 -1.97 -2.48 -7.89
CA HIS A 138 -1.04 -2.03 -6.86
C HIS A 138 -0.30 -0.74 -7.24
N GLU A 139 -0.29 -0.40 -8.53
CA GLU A 139 0.21 0.88 -9.00
C GLU A 139 -0.70 2.01 -8.51
N GLU A 140 -0.10 3.15 -8.12
CA GLU A 140 -0.79 4.32 -7.51
C GLU A 140 -1.30 4.16 -6.07
N ILE A 141 -1.21 2.97 -5.44
CA ILE A 141 -1.46 2.86 -4.00
C ILE A 141 -0.42 3.72 -3.25
N LYS A 142 -0.87 4.51 -2.27
CA LYS A 142 0.03 5.27 -1.39
C LYS A 142 0.92 4.25 -0.68
N PRO A 143 2.24 4.46 -0.63
CA PRO A 143 3.08 3.64 0.24
C PRO A 143 2.50 3.74 1.65
N SER A 144 2.11 2.61 2.21
CA SER A 144 1.64 2.54 3.59
C SER A 144 2.82 2.94 4.47
N LYS A 145 2.84 4.19 4.93
CA LYS A 145 3.70 4.60 6.03
C LYS A 145 3.10 3.99 7.28
N ILE A 146 3.41 2.72 7.52
CA ILE A 146 3.13 2.10 8.80
C ILE A 146 4.02 2.84 9.79
N PHE A 147 3.43 3.78 10.54
CA PHE A 147 4.04 4.23 11.77
C PHE A 147 3.97 3.06 12.73
N VAL A 148 5.00 2.23 12.70
CA VAL A 148 5.25 1.28 13.77
C VAL A 148 5.66 2.13 14.97
N ALA A 149 4.67 2.57 15.75
CA ALA A 149 4.91 2.91 17.13
C ALA A 149 5.26 1.59 17.83
N LYS A 150 6.54 1.18 17.74
CA LYS A 150 7.09 0.26 18.72
C LYS A 150 7.04 1.04 20.03
N SER A 151 5.95 0.86 20.79
CA SER A 151 6.07 0.99 22.24
C SER A 151 7.17 0.00 22.57
N ASN A 152 8.37 0.50 22.81
CA ASN A 152 9.47 -0.33 23.24
C ASN A 152 9.11 -0.67 24.69
N PRO A 153 8.44 -1.80 24.98
CA PRO A 153 7.81 -1.97 26.28
C PRO A 153 8.87 -2.05 27.36
N GLU A 154 10.11 -2.34 26.97
CA GLU A 154 11.32 -2.19 27.74
C GLU A 154 12.45 -2.22 26.72
N ARG A 155 12.95 -1.05 26.31
CA ARG A 155 14.33 -0.99 25.83
C ARG A 155 15.14 -1.43 27.03
N VAL A 156 15.47 -2.72 27.15
CA VAL A 156 16.30 -3.24 28.25
C VAL A 156 17.54 -2.38 28.20
N PRO A 157 17.69 -1.44 29.13
CA PRO A 157 18.84 -0.58 29.08
C PRO A 157 20.07 -1.47 29.28
N VAL A 158 21.03 -1.31 28.37
CA VAL A 158 22.28 -2.07 28.39
C VAL A 158 23.07 -1.57 29.59
N TYR A 159 22.80 -2.16 30.76
CA TYR A 159 23.49 -1.89 32.02
C TYR A 159 24.30 -3.08 32.49
N ALA A 160 24.51 -4.08 31.63
CA ALA A 160 25.63 -4.96 31.86
C ALA A 160 26.87 -4.14 31.50
N ASP A 161 27.38 -3.35 32.45
CA ASP A 161 28.81 -3.11 32.54
C ASP A 161 29.36 -4.20 33.46
N VAL A 162 29.19 -5.44 32.99
CA VAL A 162 29.63 -6.63 33.71
C VAL A 162 30.97 -6.99 33.12
N ASP A 163 32.02 -6.83 33.93
CA ASP A 163 33.35 -7.29 33.59
C ASP A 163 33.34 -8.83 33.47
N LEU A 164 33.28 -9.30 32.22
CA LEU A 164 33.21 -10.72 31.88
C LEU A 164 34.48 -11.48 32.27
N GLU A 165 35.63 -10.81 32.36
CA GLU A 165 36.91 -11.43 32.72
C GLU A 165 36.92 -11.90 34.18
N ARG A 166 36.05 -11.37 35.03
CA ARG A 166 35.90 -11.78 36.43
C ARG A 166 35.21 -13.13 36.61
N PHE A 167 34.63 -13.71 35.56
CA PHE A 167 33.84 -14.92 35.65
C PHE A 167 34.47 -16.08 34.89
N SER A 168 34.82 -17.15 35.61
CA SER A 168 35.31 -18.40 35.03
C SER A 168 34.25 -19.24 34.30
N SER A 169 33.01 -18.75 34.20
CA SER A 169 31.91 -19.44 33.53
C SER A 169 30.85 -18.44 33.05
N LEU A 170 30.42 -18.61 31.79
CA LEU A 170 29.33 -17.83 31.19
C LEU A 170 28.04 -17.90 32.04
N SER A 171 27.72 -19.06 32.60
CA SER A 171 26.51 -19.22 33.42
C SER A 171 26.54 -18.38 34.70
N LYS A 172 27.74 -18.12 35.26
CA LYS A 172 27.91 -17.21 36.40
C LYS A 172 27.70 -15.76 35.94
N GLY A 173 28.33 -15.36 34.84
CA GLY A 173 28.17 -14.02 34.26
C GLY A 173 26.70 -13.73 33.90
N GLN A 174 26.01 -14.66 33.24
CA GLN A 174 24.59 -14.57 32.90
C GLN A 174 23.71 -14.34 34.13
N ARG A 175 23.98 -15.08 35.22
CA ARG A 175 23.21 -14.94 36.47
C ARG A 175 23.47 -13.59 37.13
N VAL A 176 24.71 -13.10 37.11
CA VAL A 176 25.03 -11.76 37.61
C VAL A 176 24.35 -10.68 36.79
N ALA A 177 24.43 -10.74 35.46
CA ALA A 177 23.74 -9.81 34.57
C ALA A 177 22.22 -9.80 34.79
N ALA A 178 21.63 -10.98 34.98
CA ALA A 178 20.21 -11.13 35.32
C ALA A 178 19.85 -10.47 36.67
N LEU A 179 20.70 -10.62 37.69
CA LEU A 179 20.52 -10.00 39.01
C LEU A 179 20.68 -8.48 38.97
N VAL A 180 21.65 -7.96 38.21
CA VAL A 180 21.83 -6.51 37.99
C VAL A 180 20.58 -5.93 37.32
N HIS A 181 20.08 -6.59 36.28
CA HIS A 181 18.85 -6.17 35.61
C HIS A 181 17.62 -6.24 36.53
N ARG A 182 17.51 -7.28 37.37
CA ARG A 182 16.47 -7.40 38.39
C ARG A 182 16.55 -6.24 39.39
N PHE A 183 17.73 -5.94 39.92
CA PHE A 183 17.95 -4.86 40.87
C PHE A 183 17.51 -3.51 40.28
N PHE A 184 17.88 -3.24 39.03
CA PHE A 184 17.47 -2.02 38.35
C PHE A 184 15.94 -1.90 38.20
N ASN A 185 15.25 -3.00 37.87
CA ASN A 185 13.80 -3.01 37.82
C ASN A 185 13.16 -2.75 39.19
N VAL A 186 13.78 -3.25 40.26
CA VAL A 186 13.37 -2.94 41.64
C VAL A 186 13.53 -1.45 41.94
N CYS A 187 14.65 -0.83 41.55
CA CYS A 187 14.86 0.62 41.68
C CYS A 187 13.83 1.45 40.88
N LYS A 188 13.25 0.88 39.81
CA LYS A 188 12.14 1.46 39.05
C LYS A 188 10.75 1.20 39.64
N GLY A 189 10.66 0.62 40.84
CA GLY A 189 9.40 0.32 41.52
C GLY A 189 8.72 -0.97 41.05
N LYS A 190 9.37 -1.79 40.22
CA LYS A 190 8.82 -3.09 39.81
C LYS A 190 9.11 -4.15 40.88
N LYS A 191 8.09 -4.89 41.29
CA LYS A 191 8.27 -6.01 42.23
C LYS A 191 8.81 -7.25 41.50
N PRO A 192 9.81 -7.96 42.07
CA PRO A 192 10.24 -9.23 41.52
C PRO A 192 9.08 -10.22 41.46
N LYS A 193 8.94 -10.92 40.33
CA LYS A 193 7.88 -11.93 40.14
C LYS A 193 8.16 -13.23 40.91
N SER A 194 9.39 -13.45 41.35
CA SER A 194 9.83 -14.65 42.06
C SER A 194 11.03 -14.34 42.97
N SER A 195 11.17 -15.12 44.04
CA SER A 195 12.34 -15.08 44.93
C SER A 195 13.61 -15.60 44.24
N VAL A 196 13.49 -16.57 43.33
CA VAL A 196 14.60 -17.14 42.56
C VAL A 196 14.75 -16.47 41.20
N VAL A 197 15.96 -16.43 40.66
CA VAL A 197 16.21 -15.94 39.29
C VAL A 197 15.53 -16.85 38.30
N THR A 198 14.59 -16.31 37.54
CA THR A 198 13.80 -17.05 36.57
C THR A 198 14.58 -17.32 35.28
N VAL A 199 14.16 -18.33 34.51
CA VAL A 199 14.72 -18.60 33.17
C VAL A 199 14.60 -17.37 32.26
N GLN A 200 13.52 -16.60 32.40
CA GLN A 200 13.32 -15.39 31.62
C GLN A 200 14.36 -14.32 31.97
N GLU A 201 14.68 -14.15 33.25
CA GLU A 201 15.72 -13.21 33.67
C GLU A 201 17.11 -13.66 33.24
N LEU A 202 17.39 -14.97 33.24
CA LEU A 202 18.64 -15.50 32.68
C LEU A 202 18.77 -15.20 31.19
N ARG A 203 17.68 -15.34 30.40
CA ARG A 203 17.66 -14.95 28.99
C ARG A 203 17.93 -13.45 28.82
N VAL A 204 17.31 -12.61 29.64
CA VAL A 204 17.57 -11.16 29.62
C VAL A 204 19.03 -10.85 29.95
N GLY A 205 19.60 -11.52 30.97
CA GLY A 205 21.01 -11.40 31.31
C GLY A 205 21.94 -11.82 30.17
N GLN A 206 21.63 -12.94 29.50
CA GLN A 206 22.38 -13.40 28.33
C GLN A 206 22.33 -12.38 27.18
N THR A 207 21.14 -11.88 26.83
CA THR A 207 20.98 -10.86 25.79
C THR A 207 21.75 -9.59 26.13
N ALA A 208 21.75 -9.16 27.40
CA ALA A 208 22.50 -7.98 27.84
C ALA A 208 24.01 -8.16 27.64
N LEU A 209 24.56 -9.33 27.99
CA LEU A 209 25.99 -9.63 27.77
C LEU A 209 26.35 -9.69 26.29
N VAL A 210 25.51 -10.32 25.45
CA VAL A 210 25.74 -10.35 24.00
C VAL A 210 25.79 -8.95 23.41
N ARG A 211 24.87 -8.06 23.81
CA ARG A 211 24.86 -6.65 23.39
C ARG A 211 26.11 -5.90 23.83
N GLN A 212 26.56 -6.13 25.06
CA GLN A 212 27.79 -5.53 25.57
C GLN A 212 28.99 -5.95 24.71
N CYS A 213 29.18 -7.25 24.47
CA CYS A 213 30.26 -7.75 23.63
C CYS A 213 30.19 -7.20 22.19
N GLN A 214 28.99 -7.11 21.61
CA GLN A 214 28.81 -6.54 20.27
C GLN A 214 29.20 -5.06 20.22
N ARG A 215 28.88 -4.28 21.24
CA ARG A 215 29.26 -2.86 21.34
C ARG A 215 30.75 -2.65 21.52
N GLU A 216 31.40 -3.52 22.30
CA GLU A 216 32.84 -3.47 22.53
C GLU A 216 33.63 -3.91 21.30
N ALA A 217 33.17 -4.95 20.60
CA ALA A 217 33.89 -5.53 19.46
C ALA A 217 33.61 -4.84 18.12
N PHE A 218 32.39 -4.31 17.91
CA PHE A 218 31.91 -3.79 16.62
C PHE A 218 31.22 -2.41 16.72
N PRO A 219 31.85 -1.40 17.36
CA PRO A 219 31.21 -0.10 17.58
C PRO A 219 30.88 0.63 16.28
N ASP A 220 31.79 0.60 15.30
CA ASP A 220 31.62 1.29 14.01
C ASP A 220 30.54 0.64 13.16
N GLU A 221 30.49 -0.70 13.13
CA GLU A 221 29.45 -1.45 12.43
C GLU A 221 28.07 -1.19 13.02
N LEU A 222 27.94 -1.22 14.34
CA LEU A 222 26.67 -0.93 15.01
C LEU A 222 26.21 0.50 14.70
N GLN A 223 27.09 1.49 14.79
CA GLN A 223 26.75 2.88 14.46
C GLN A 223 26.32 3.02 12.98
N SER A 224 27.03 2.34 12.08
CA SER A 224 26.69 2.34 10.64
C SER A 224 25.33 1.69 10.39
N LEU A 225 25.05 0.57 11.05
CA LEU A 225 23.77 -0.14 10.95
C LEU A 225 22.61 0.70 11.51
N GLU A 226 22.78 1.37 12.65
CA GLU A 226 21.77 2.25 13.22
C GLU A 226 21.43 3.43 12.31
N ARG A 227 22.44 3.99 11.62
CA ARG A 227 22.25 5.19 10.78
C ARG A 227 21.81 4.88 9.35
N THR A 228 22.35 3.83 8.76
CA THR A 228 22.25 3.58 7.31
C THR A 228 21.70 2.20 6.95
N ASN A 229 21.33 1.36 7.94
CA ASN A 229 20.91 -0.03 7.74
C ASN A 229 21.92 -0.89 6.96
N SER A 230 23.19 -0.49 6.95
CA SER A 230 24.29 -1.22 6.31
C SER A 230 25.58 -0.97 7.07
N VAL A 231 26.45 -1.97 7.12
CA VAL A 231 27.84 -1.78 7.57
C VAL A 231 28.68 -1.11 6.49
N SER A 232 29.82 -0.56 6.91
CA SER A 232 30.82 0.00 6.00
C SER A 232 31.29 -1.03 4.98
N LYS A 233 31.59 -0.57 3.74
CA LYS A 233 32.18 -1.41 2.69
C LYS A 233 33.54 -2.01 3.08
N ARG A 234 34.20 -1.48 4.10
CA ARG A 234 35.48 -1.98 4.64
C ARG A 234 35.30 -2.99 5.78
N SER A 235 34.09 -3.18 6.28
CA SER A 235 33.84 -4.10 7.39
C SER A 235 34.02 -5.55 6.93
N LYS A 236 34.70 -6.34 7.75
CA LYS A 236 34.81 -7.80 7.55
C LYS A 236 33.47 -8.50 7.71
N LEU A 237 32.48 -7.85 8.32
CA LEU A 237 31.13 -8.38 8.48
C LEU A 237 30.27 -8.22 7.22
N LEU A 238 30.66 -7.36 6.26
CA LEU A 238 29.87 -7.08 5.05
C LEU A 238 29.40 -8.33 4.28
N PRO A 239 30.22 -9.38 4.07
CA PRO A 239 29.80 -10.59 3.35
C PRO A 239 28.67 -11.36 4.04
N PHE A 240 28.48 -11.15 5.35
CA PHE A 240 27.47 -11.83 6.14
C PHE A 240 26.14 -11.07 6.21
N THR A 241 26.00 -9.97 5.45
CA THR A 241 24.77 -9.15 5.40
C THR A 241 24.22 -8.82 6.81
N PRO A 242 25.03 -8.17 7.67
CA PRO A 242 24.66 -7.90 9.05
C PRO A 242 23.47 -6.95 9.10
N TYR A 243 22.59 -7.18 10.07
CA TYR A 243 21.41 -6.36 10.34
C TYR A 243 21.18 -6.28 11.85
N LEU A 244 20.44 -5.27 12.30
CA LEU A 244 20.01 -5.16 13.70
C LEU A 244 18.67 -5.90 13.85
N ASP A 245 18.67 -6.92 14.69
CA ASP A 245 17.46 -7.67 15.03
C ASP A 245 16.65 -6.96 16.14
N GLU A 246 15.51 -7.54 16.52
CA GLU A 246 14.65 -6.97 17.57
C GLU A 246 15.32 -6.96 18.96
N ASN A 247 16.40 -7.73 19.11
CA ASN A 247 17.16 -7.89 20.34
C ASN A 247 18.48 -7.11 20.32
N ASN A 248 18.67 -6.12 19.44
CA ASN A 248 19.74 -5.10 19.52
C ASN A 248 19.22 -3.77 20.07
#